data_AF-A0A0D3VAB9-F1
#
_entry.id   AF-A0A0D3VAB9-F1
#
_cell.length_a   1.000
_cell.length_b   1.000
_cell.length_c   1.000
_cell.angle_alpha   90.00
_cell.angle_beta   90.00
_cell.angle_gamma   90.00
#
_symmetry.space_group_name_H-M   'P 1'
#
loop_
_entity.id
_entity.type
_entity.pdbx_description
1 polymer ?
#
loop_
_entity_poly.entity_id
_entity_poly.type
_entity_poly.pdbx_seq_one_letter_code
_entity_poly.pdbx_strand_id
1 'polypeptide(L)' 'MQVIQKLTVVSNPTRVFEVGTELNGREVIEIKQVGEENFSEFIINDEDENLIVSIENCPVIVEYKEIVEHGEVQTNG' A
#
# COMPACT_ATOMS: atom_id res chain seq x y z
N MET A 1 -8.70 1.96 -11.03
CA MET A 1 -7.44 1.31 -10.57
C MET A 1 -7.61 0.81 -9.15
N GLN A 2 -7.13 -0.39 -8.80
CA GLN A 2 -7.13 -0.86 -7.41
C GLN A 2 -5.77 -0.60 -6.77
N VAL A 3 -5.77 0.05 -5.61
CA VAL A 3 -4.56 0.30 -4.81
C VAL A 3 -4.70 -0.37 -3.45
N ILE A 4 -3.59 -0.76 -2.84
CA ILE A 4 -3.59 -1.29 -1.47
C ILE A 4 -3.76 -0.09 -0.53
N GLN A 5 -4.88 -0.04 0.19
CA GLN A 5 -5.14 1.00 1.20
C GLN A 5 -4.52 0.61 2.54
N LYS A 6 -4.57 -0.68 2.88
CA LYS A 6 -4.13 -1.18 4.18
C LYS A 6 -3.63 -2.62 4.09
N LEU A 7 -2.58 -2.89 4.86
CA LEU A 7 -1.94 -4.19 4.99
C LEU A 7 -1.88 -4.57 6.47
N THR A 8 -2.48 -5.70 6.81
CA THR A 8 -2.39 -6.27 8.16
C THR A 8 -1.50 -7.50 8.13
N VAL A 9 -0.37 -7.44 8.84
CA VAL A 9 0.52 -8.58 9.03
C VAL A 9 0.01 -9.41 10.20
N VAL A 10 -0.35 -10.66 9.93
CA VAL A 10 -0.92 -11.58 10.91
C VAL A 10 0.20 -12.11 11.81
N SER A 11 0.53 -11.34 12.84
CA SER A 11 1.57 -11.62 13.84
C SER A 11 1.07 -11.40 15.27
N ASN A 12 1.92 -11.67 16.27
CA ASN A 12 1.65 -11.36 17.68
C ASN A 12 2.77 -10.48 18.29
N PRO A 13 2.55 -9.17 18.52
CA PRO A 13 1.33 -8.44 18.20
C PRO A 13 1.16 -8.26 16.67
N THR A 14 -0.09 -8.12 16.23
CA THR A 14 -0.42 -7.82 14.83
C THR A 14 0.10 -6.43 14.47
N ARG A 15 0.63 -6.28 13.26
CA ARG A 15 1.04 -4.98 12.72
C ARG A 15 0.12 -4.56 11.60
N VAL A 16 -0.24 -3.28 11.58
CA VAL A 16 -1.11 -2.68 10.58
C VAL A 16 -0.35 -1.53 9.94
N PHE A 17 -0.43 -1.46 8.61
CA PHE A 17 0.11 -0.39 7.80
C PHE A 17 -0.99 0.16 6.92
N GLU A 18 -1.17 1.47 6.90
CA GLU A 18 -2.28 2.12 6.19
C GLU A 18 -1.81 3.40 5.52
N VAL A 19 -2.22 3.61 4.27
CA VAL A 19 -1.88 4.82 3.50
C VAL A 19 -2.47 6.05 4.18
N GLY A 20 -1.65 7.10 4.34
CA GLY A 20 -1.97 8.34 5.04
C GLY A 20 -1.72 8.28 6.56
N THR A 21 -1.09 7.22 7.06
CA THR A 21 -0.64 7.15 8.47
C THR A 21 0.85 7.45 8.58
N GLU A 22 1.33 7.82 9.77
CA GLU A 22 2.74 8.09 10.04
C GLU A 22 3.42 6.88 10.69
N LEU A 23 4.60 6.51 10.17
CA LEU A 23 5.46 5.47 10.73
C LEU A 23 6.90 5.97 10.80
N ASN A 24 7.49 5.96 11.99
CA ASN A 24 8.85 6.45 12.24
C ASN A 24 9.10 7.90 11.76
N GLY A 25 8.10 8.77 11.87
CA GLY A 25 8.20 10.17 11.42
C GLY A 25 8.08 10.36 9.91
N ARG A 26 7.66 9.33 9.16
CA ARG A 26 7.47 9.35 7.70
C ARG A 26 6.05 8.97 7.36
N GLU A 27 5.43 9.69 6.44
CA GLU A 27 4.08 9.39 5.98
C GLU A 27 4.10 8.15 5.08
N VAL A 28 3.16 7.23 5.29
CA VAL A 28 2.96 6.08 4.41
C VAL A 28 2.16 6.55 3.19
N ILE A 29 2.84 6.72 2.08
CA ILE A 29 2.22 7.17 0.82
C ILE A 29 1.76 5.98 0.00
N GLU A 30 2.48 4.86 0.06
CA GLU A 30 2.22 3.74 -0.83
C GLU A 30 2.55 2.39 -0.20
N ILE A 31 1.71 1.40 -0.49
CA ILE A 31 1.93 0.00 -0.19
C ILE A 31 1.90 -0.77 -1.52
N LYS A 32 3.02 -1.41 -1.87
CA LYS A 32 3.12 -2.23 -3.09
C LYS A 32 3.32 -3.68 -2.70
N GLN A 33 2.65 -4.58 -3.42
CA GLN A 33 3.13 -5.96 -3.53
C GLN A 33 4.30 -5.99 -4.51
N VAL A 34 5.41 -6.56 -4.10
CA VAL A 34 6.59 -6.77 -4.93
C VAL A 34 6.98 -8.26 -4.89
N GLY A 35 7.87 -8.68 -5.77
CA GLY A 35 8.35 -10.06 -5.82
C GLY A 35 7.64 -10.98 -6.82
N GLU A 36 8.16 -12.19 -6.94
CA GLU A 36 7.67 -13.25 -7.84
C GLU A 36 6.47 -13.99 -7.24
N GLU A 37 5.70 -14.70 -8.08
CA GLU A 37 4.42 -15.35 -7.71
C GLU A 37 4.46 -16.27 -6.47
N ASN A 38 5.65 -16.73 -6.07
CA ASN A 38 5.83 -17.67 -4.97
C ASN A 38 6.17 -17.02 -3.62
N PHE A 39 6.44 -15.70 -3.57
CA PHE A 39 6.79 -14.99 -2.35
C PHE A 39 5.81 -13.85 -2.08
N SER A 40 5.36 -13.77 -0.83
CA SER A 40 4.57 -12.64 -0.35
C SER A 40 5.54 -11.58 0.15
N GLU A 41 5.81 -10.58 -0.70
CA GLU A 41 6.63 -9.43 -0.35
C GLU A 41 5.83 -8.14 -0.56
N PHE A 42 5.88 -7.26 0.45
CA PHE A 42 5.27 -5.94 0.39
C PHE A 42 6.25 -4.88 0.85
N ILE A 43 6.33 -3.79 0.11
CA ILE A 43 7.10 -2.61 0.49
C ILE A 43 6.17 -1.45 0.79
N ILE A 44 6.58 -0.65 1.77
CA ILE A 44 5.89 0.54 2.25
C ILE A 44 6.83 1.71 2.05
N ASN A 45 6.42 2.70 1.28
CA ASN A 45 7.26 3.84 0.89
C ASN A 45 6.65 5.17 1.32
N ASP A 46 7.51 6.18 1.44
CA ASP A 46 7.11 7.59 1.63
C ASP A 46 6.98 8.33 0.29
N GLU A 47 6.78 9.66 0.37
CA GLU A 47 6.57 10.53 -0.78
C GLU A 47 7.76 10.59 -1.75
N ASP A 48 8.96 10.33 -1.25
CA ASP A 48 10.23 10.34 -1.98
C ASP A 48 10.62 8.93 -2.48
N GLU A 49 9.66 7.98 -2.46
CA GLU A 49 9.84 6.57 -2.81
C GLU A 49 10.84 5.80 -1.94
N ASN A 50 11.32 6.36 -0.82
CA ASN A 50 12.25 5.60 0.01
C ASN A 50 11.51 4.60 0.90
N LEU A 51 12.09 3.41 1.01
CA LEU A 51 11.56 2.32 1.83
C LEU A 51 11.43 2.72 3.30
N ILE A 52 10.24 2.51 3.87
CA ILE A 52 9.97 2.62 5.31
C ILE A 52 10.03 1.23 5.94
N VAL A 53 9.34 0.25 5.34
CA VAL A 53 9.26 -1.14 5.82
C VAL A 53 9.18 -2.10 4.64
N SER A 54 9.90 -3.23 4.75
CA SER A 54 9.69 -4.43 3.94
C SER A 54 8.99 -5.50 4.80
N ILE A 55 7.96 -6.15 4.24
CA ILE A 55 7.30 -7.33 4.81
C ILE A 55 7.58 -8.49 3.87
N GLU A 56 8.31 -9.49 4.36
CA GLU A 56 8.72 -10.65 3.58
C GLU A 56 8.19 -11.93 4.22
N ASN A 57 7.63 -12.82 3.41
CA ASN A 57 7.26 -14.19 3.79
C ASN A 57 6.29 -14.27 4.99
N CYS A 58 5.41 -13.28 5.12
CA CYS A 58 4.44 -13.21 6.21
C CYS A 58 3.01 -13.44 5.71
N PRO A 59 2.14 -14.09 6.50
CA PRO A 59 0.71 -14.07 6.23
C PRO A 59 0.16 -12.65 6.40
N VAL A 60 -0.58 -12.18 5.40
CA VAL A 60 -1.16 -10.84 5.40
C VAL A 60 -2.65 -10.86 5.03
N ILE A 61 -3.36 -9.84 5.48
CA ILE A 61 -4.67 -9.44 4.96
C ILE A 61 -4.46 -8.13 4.20
N VAL A 62 -4.87 -8.09 2.93
CA VAL A 62 -4.72 -6.92 2.05
C VAL A 62 -6.09 -6.30 1.81
N GLU A 63 -6.23 -5.02 2.15
CA GLU A 63 -7.46 -4.24 1.91
C GLU A 63 -7.22 -3.28 0.74
N TYR A 64 -7.99 -3.44 -0.33
CA TYR A 64 -7.89 -2.62 -1.54
C TYR A 64 -8.92 -1.50 -1.56
N LYS A 65 -8.57 -0.39 -2.20
CA LYS A 65 -9.48 0.71 -2.52
C LYS A 65 -9.51 0.90 -4.03
N GLU A 66 -10.72 1.03 -4.57
CA GLU A 66 -10.91 1.40 -5.97
C GLU A 66 -10.80 2.92 -6.13
N ILE A 67 -9.90 3.35 -7.01
CA ILE A 67 -9.80 4.73 -7.48
C ILE A 67 -10.45 4.78 -8.86
N VAL A 68 -11.54 5.54 -8.97
CA VAL A 68 -12.21 5.83 -10.23
C VAL A 68 -11.62 7.13 -10.78
N GLU A 69 -10.98 7.05 -11.95
CA GLU A 69 -10.61 8.25 -12.70
C GLU A 69 -11.88 8.77 -13.40
N HIS A 70 -12.48 9.83 -12.86
CA HIS A 70 -13.52 10.55 -13.58
C HIS A 70 -12.84 11.43 -14.65
N GLY A 71 -12.74 10.91 -15.88
CA GLY A 71 -12.31 11.71 -17.02
C GLY A 71 -13.26 12.89 -17.25
N GLU A 72 -12.71 14.09 -17.30
CA GLU A 72 -13.45 15.30 -17.66
C GLU A 72 -14.05 15.12 -19.07
N VAL A 73 -15.38 15.09 -19.18
CA VAL A 73 -16.04 15.20 -20.47
C VAL A 73 -15.92 16.66 -20.91
N GLN A 74 -14.95 16.95 -21.77
CA GLN A 74 -14.91 18.22 -22.50
C GLN A 74 -16.11 18.27 -23.45
N THR A 75 -17.17 18.98 -23.06
CA THR A 75 -18.21 19.41 -23.99
C THR A 75 -17.67 20.57 -24.82
N ASN A 76 -17.23 20.28 -26.05
CA ASN A 76 -17.03 21.32 -27.05
C ASN A 76 -18.41 21.78 -27.54
N GLY A 77 -18.83 22.96 -27.08
CA GLY A 77 -19.96 23.72 -27.61
C GLY A 77 -19.51 24.84 -28.52
#